data_AF-A0AAU9UBH8-F1
#
_entry.id   AF-A0AAU9UBH8-F1
#
_cell.length_a   1.000
_cell.length_b   1.000
_cell.length_c   1.000
_cell.angle_alpha   90.00
_cell.angle_beta   90.00
_cell.angle_gamma   90.00
#
_symmetry.space_group_name_H-M   'P 1'
#
loop_
_entity.id
_entity.type
_entity.pdbx_description
1 polymer ?
#
loop_
_entity_poly.entity_id
_entity_poly.type
_entity_poly.pdbx_seq_one_letter_code
_entity_poly.pdbx_strand_id
1 'polypeptide(L)'
;MHNLTSLWEVPANVVEKMTELRELDLRNNMLRHMEENLLRGPPRLQTVYLSDNTWDCSDGGLDWLAMENENGTIRKRLVDYYDLVCHQHLYRGKPLYKVMDIIRMVRETCPDPCACAMTHVVSDSEGTVIPLITVDCSKRNLEHPPTSLPPSTTTLRLEGNKLNSIRQLVQNPQYEKLVDLYLDNNSIETVKELEGSEWFTTFRVLSLRGNILKQIPVYAFDKAFQGNNNIMHVFLGHNPWRCDCHFIPRFQALLLKYKRVIRDLKDIRCAKSDDKSISQVQVRKKLEFCKGGPLGNLFDI
;
A
#
# COMPACT_ATOMS: atom_id res chain seq x y z
N MET A 1 -18.55 45.21 -16.12
CA MET A 1 -17.29 44.54 -16.49
C MET A 1 -16.13 45.34 -15.93
N HIS A 2 -15.55 44.94 -14.79
CA HIS A 2 -14.19 45.32 -14.42
C HIS A 2 -13.53 44.08 -13.81
N ASN A 3 -12.45 43.67 -14.46
CA ASN A 3 -11.69 42.45 -14.23
C ASN A 3 -11.19 42.39 -12.79
N LEU A 4 -11.72 41.44 -12.00
CA LEU A 4 -11.01 40.99 -10.80
C LEU A 4 -9.79 40.22 -11.30
N THR A 5 -8.62 40.85 -11.25
CA THR A 5 -7.35 40.15 -11.47
C THR A 5 -7.17 39.16 -10.33
N SER A 6 -7.44 37.88 -10.57
CA SER A 6 -7.20 36.84 -9.59
C SER A 6 -5.72 36.71 -9.32
N LEU A 7 -5.33 36.79 -8.05
CA LEU A 7 -3.95 36.66 -7.61
C LEU A 7 -3.54 35.18 -7.58
N TRP A 8 -2.40 34.85 -8.17
CA TRP A 8 -1.91 33.46 -8.25
C TRP A 8 -0.65 33.22 -7.38
N GLU A 9 0.01 34.28 -6.93
CA GLU A 9 1.15 34.25 -6.02
C GLU A 9 1.21 35.53 -5.18
N VAL A 10 1.67 35.42 -3.93
CA VAL A 10 1.97 36.57 -3.07
C VAL A 10 3.47 36.55 -2.74
N PRO A 11 4.27 37.46 -3.30
CA PRO A 11 5.70 37.51 -2.99
C PRO A 11 5.93 37.81 -1.50
N ALA A 12 6.66 36.95 -0.79
CA ALA A 12 6.89 37.05 0.66
C ALA A 12 7.43 38.43 1.07
N ASN A 13 8.37 38.96 0.27
CA ASN A 13 9.04 40.23 0.48
C ASN A 13 8.12 41.46 0.47
N VAL A 14 6.94 41.38 -0.16
CA VAL A 14 5.97 42.48 -0.23
C VAL A 14 5.21 42.61 1.09
N VAL A 15 4.78 41.47 1.65
CA VAL A 15 3.97 41.45 2.89
C VAL A 15 4.85 41.52 4.13
N GLU A 16 6.03 40.89 4.13
CA GLU A 16 6.95 40.86 5.28
C GLU A 16 7.28 42.26 5.82
N LYS A 17 7.33 43.29 4.95
CA LYS A 17 7.65 44.67 5.31
C LYS A 17 6.45 45.48 5.80
N MET A 18 5.24 44.93 5.78
CA MET A 18 4.02 45.62 6.19
C MET A 18 3.86 45.61 7.72
N THR A 19 4.60 46.47 8.41
CA THR A 19 4.68 46.47 9.89
C THR A 19 3.35 46.76 10.60
N GLU A 20 2.44 47.45 9.92
CA GLU A 20 1.13 47.85 10.45
C GLU A 20 -0.01 46.89 10.06
N LEU A 21 0.26 45.89 9.21
CA LEU A 21 -0.75 44.94 8.74
C LEU A 21 -1.30 44.12 9.91
N ARG A 22 -2.62 44.11 10.06
CA ARG A 22 -3.33 43.34 11.11
C ARG A 22 -4.20 42.23 10.56
N GLU A 23 -4.73 42.44 9.37
CA GLU A 23 -5.64 41.53 8.68
C GLU A 23 -5.19 41.37 7.23
N LEU A 24 -5.18 40.13 6.74
CA LEU A 24 -4.85 39.78 5.36
C LEU A 24 -5.93 38.84 4.81
N ASP A 25 -6.80 39.36 3.94
CA ASP A 25 -7.81 38.58 3.26
C ASP A 25 -7.35 38.27 1.82
N LEU A 26 -7.11 37.00 1.55
CA LEU A 26 -6.71 36.49 0.24
C LEU A 26 -7.75 35.52 -0.32
N ARG A 27 -8.98 35.50 0.19
CA ARG A 27 -10.04 34.62 -0.32
C ARG A 27 -10.37 34.90 -1.77
N ASN A 28 -10.94 33.91 -2.46
CA ASN A 28 -11.44 34.03 -3.83
C ASN A 28 -10.36 34.43 -4.85
N ASN A 29 -9.16 33.87 -4.69
CA ASN A 29 -8.03 34.06 -5.59
C ASN A 29 -7.65 32.72 -6.27
N MET A 30 -6.50 32.68 -6.95
CA MET A 30 -5.96 31.51 -7.65
C MET A 30 -4.65 31.02 -7.02
N LEU A 31 -4.48 31.24 -5.70
CA LEU A 31 -3.29 30.78 -5.00
C LEU A 31 -3.22 29.26 -5.03
N ARG A 32 -2.01 28.76 -5.27
CA ARG A 32 -1.71 27.31 -5.25
C ARG A 32 -0.77 26.96 -4.09
N HIS A 33 0.15 27.84 -3.76
CA HIS A 33 1.11 27.67 -2.68
C HIS A 33 1.22 28.96 -1.88
N MET A 34 1.74 28.85 -0.67
CA MET A 34 2.04 29.97 0.19
C MET A 34 3.21 29.60 1.08
N GLU A 35 4.23 30.46 1.10
CA GLU A 35 5.35 30.27 2.00
C GLU A 35 4.97 30.67 3.43
N GLU A 36 5.47 29.93 4.42
CA GLU A 36 5.17 30.16 5.85
C GLU A 36 5.66 31.54 6.35
N ASN A 37 6.82 31.98 5.86
CA ASN A 37 7.45 33.25 6.18
C ASN A 37 6.56 34.47 5.83
N LEU A 38 5.72 34.39 4.79
CA LEU A 38 4.76 35.44 4.39
C LEU A 38 3.88 35.86 5.56
N LEU A 39 3.39 34.86 6.30
CA LEU A 39 2.48 35.06 7.42
C LEU A 39 3.24 35.36 8.71
N ARG A 40 4.50 34.93 8.85
CA ARG A 40 5.34 35.21 10.03
C ARG A 40 5.93 36.62 10.04
N GLY A 41 6.21 37.18 8.86
CA GLY A 41 6.90 38.45 8.67
C GLY A 41 6.25 39.65 9.39
N PRO A 42 4.97 39.96 9.12
CA PRO A 42 4.32 41.10 9.76
C PRO A 42 4.13 40.89 11.27
N PRO A 43 4.68 41.77 12.13
CA PRO A 43 4.68 41.58 13.58
C PRO A 43 3.29 41.79 14.21
N ARG A 44 2.41 42.54 13.53
CA ARG A 44 1.06 42.89 14.01
C ARG A 44 -0.06 42.07 13.38
N LEU A 45 0.25 41.15 12.47
CA LEU A 45 -0.74 40.34 11.78
C LEU A 45 -1.41 39.37 12.76
N GLN A 46 -2.73 39.47 12.84
CA GLN A 46 -3.58 38.71 13.75
C GLN A 46 -4.48 37.75 12.98
N THR A 47 -5.01 38.20 11.84
CA THR A 47 -6.10 37.53 11.14
C THR A 47 -5.75 37.33 9.68
N VAL A 48 -5.95 36.13 9.17
CA VAL A 48 -5.67 35.74 7.79
C VAL A 48 -6.82 34.88 7.29
N TYR A 49 -7.28 35.18 6.08
CA TYR A 49 -8.31 34.40 5.36
C TYR A 49 -7.75 33.88 4.03
N LEU A 50 -7.86 32.57 3.80
CA LEU A 50 -7.24 31.84 2.69
C LEU A 50 -8.23 30.94 1.90
N SER A 51 -9.49 30.83 2.31
CA SER A 51 -10.50 29.99 1.65
C SER A 51 -10.71 30.37 0.18
N ASP A 52 -11.38 29.49 -0.57
CA ASP A 52 -11.74 29.77 -1.97
C ASP A 52 -10.54 30.08 -2.89
N ASN A 53 -9.42 29.38 -2.66
CA ASN A 53 -8.23 29.36 -3.52
C ASN A 53 -8.01 27.96 -4.11
N THR A 54 -7.10 27.85 -5.07
CA THR A 54 -6.79 26.59 -5.80
C THR A 54 -5.61 25.82 -5.21
N TRP A 55 -5.60 25.62 -3.88
CA TRP A 55 -4.47 25.07 -3.13
C TRP A 55 -3.92 23.76 -3.69
N ASP A 56 -2.59 23.70 -3.80
CA ASP A 56 -1.82 22.55 -4.24
C ASP A 56 -1.23 21.71 -3.13
N CYS A 57 -1.85 20.55 -2.94
CA CYS A 57 -1.51 19.62 -1.86
C CYS A 57 -0.54 18.52 -2.30
N SER A 58 -0.02 18.54 -3.53
CA SER A 58 0.72 17.41 -4.09
C SER A 58 2.24 17.47 -3.94
N ASP A 59 2.80 18.65 -3.71
CA ASP A 59 4.25 18.90 -3.74
C ASP A 59 4.88 19.21 -2.38
N GLY A 60 4.08 19.17 -1.30
CA GLY A 60 4.52 19.46 0.06
C GLY A 60 4.82 20.94 0.32
N GLY A 61 4.53 21.85 -0.61
CA GLY A 61 4.72 23.30 -0.42
C GLY A 61 3.84 23.91 0.68
N LEU A 62 2.90 23.12 1.22
CA LEU A 62 1.96 23.47 2.26
C LEU A 62 2.17 22.64 3.54
N ASP A 63 3.30 21.92 3.65
CA ASP A 63 3.64 21.05 4.80
C ASP A 63 3.65 21.82 6.14
N TRP A 64 3.85 23.14 6.13
CA TRP A 64 3.79 23.98 7.34
C TRP A 64 2.38 24.05 7.94
N LEU A 65 1.33 23.67 7.18
CA LEU A 65 -0.03 23.50 7.70
C LEU A 65 -0.20 22.14 8.42
N ALA A 66 0.74 21.21 8.30
CA ALA A 66 0.67 19.90 8.94
C ALA A 66 1.13 19.93 10.40
N MET A 67 0.40 19.23 11.28
CA MET A 67 0.79 18.88 12.65
C MET A 67 1.33 20.05 13.47
N GLU A 68 0.63 21.19 13.45
CA GLU A 68 0.93 22.30 14.34
C GLU A 68 0.11 22.20 15.64
N ASN A 69 0.80 22.15 16.78
CA ASN A 69 0.15 22.37 18.08
C ASN A 69 -0.37 23.80 18.16
N GLU A 70 -1.61 24.00 18.61
CA GLU A 70 -2.31 25.30 18.63
C GLU A 70 -1.55 26.45 19.33
N ASN A 71 -0.59 26.12 20.21
CA ASN A 71 0.15 27.10 20.99
C ASN A 71 1.42 27.59 20.28
N GLY A 72 1.28 28.70 19.55
CA GLY A 72 2.39 29.54 19.09
C GLY A 72 2.64 29.54 17.59
N THR A 73 1.89 28.77 16.81
CA THR A 73 2.15 28.60 15.38
C THR A 73 1.37 29.58 14.51
N ILE A 74 1.67 29.57 13.21
CA ILE A 74 1.05 30.46 12.23
C ILE A 74 -0.44 30.13 12.02
N ARG A 75 -0.83 28.87 12.22
CA ARG A 75 -2.21 28.40 12.13
C ARG A 75 -3.21 29.21 12.95
N LYS A 76 -2.83 29.70 14.15
CA LYS A 76 -3.74 30.50 14.98
C LYS A 76 -4.21 31.80 14.32
N ARG A 77 -3.49 32.26 13.29
CA ARG A 77 -3.84 33.45 12.51
C ARG A 77 -4.85 33.13 11.40
N LEU A 78 -4.99 31.86 11.00
CA LEU A 78 -5.88 31.42 9.93
C LEU A 78 -7.29 31.17 10.48
N VAL A 79 -8.22 32.06 10.16
CA VAL A 79 -9.60 31.97 10.66
C VAL A 79 -10.37 30.86 9.96
N ASP A 80 -10.18 30.71 8.66
CA ASP A 80 -10.86 29.77 7.77
C ASP A 80 -10.03 28.50 7.49
N TYR A 81 -9.14 28.15 8.42
CA TYR A 81 -8.22 27.01 8.29
C TYR A 81 -8.91 25.69 7.93
N TYR A 82 -10.06 25.42 8.54
CA TYR A 82 -10.81 24.18 8.32
C TYR A 82 -11.61 24.18 7.01
N ASP A 83 -11.77 25.34 6.37
CA ASP A 83 -12.46 25.51 5.09
C ASP A 83 -11.51 25.39 3.89
N LEU A 84 -10.20 25.24 4.14
CA LEU A 84 -9.21 25.08 3.08
C LEU A 84 -9.31 23.69 2.44
N VAL A 85 -9.35 23.66 1.10
CA VAL A 85 -9.59 22.44 0.31
C VAL A 85 -8.56 22.29 -0.81
N CYS A 86 -8.07 21.07 -1.01
CA CYS A 86 -7.15 20.71 -2.08
C CYS A 86 -7.85 20.64 -3.46
N HIS A 87 -7.15 21.00 -4.54
CA HIS A 87 -7.73 21.06 -5.88
C HIS A 87 -7.14 20.08 -6.92
N GLN A 88 -6.04 19.40 -6.60
CA GLN A 88 -5.28 18.54 -7.50
C GLN A 88 -5.85 17.14 -7.51
N HIS A 89 -5.61 16.43 -8.61
CA HIS A 89 -6.26 15.19 -8.96
C HIS A 89 -6.49 14.23 -7.77
N LEU A 90 -5.43 13.85 -7.05
CA LEU A 90 -5.51 12.85 -5.98
C LEU A 90 -6.27 13.34 -4.73
N TYR A 91 -6.23 14.64 -4.44
CA TYR A 91 -6.72 15.22 -3.19
C TYR A 91 -7.95 16.13 -3.40
N ARG A 92 -8.47 16.22 -4.61
CA ARG A 92 -9.49 17.18 -4.98
C ARG A 92 -10.71 17.10 -4.07
N GLY A 93 -11.10 18.24 -3.50
CA GLY A 93 -12.26 18.34 -2.62
C GLY A 93 -12.00 17.82 -1.19
N LYS A 94 -10.76 17.41 -0.85
CA LYS A 94 -10.41 16.96 0.49
C LYS A 94 -9.93 18.14 1.36
N PRO A 95 -10.24 18.12 2.67
CA PRO A 95 -9.74 19.13 3.59
C PRO A 95 -8.21 19.18 3.58
N LEU A 96 -7.66 20.35 3.29
CA LEU A 96 -6.23 20.56 3.09
C LEU A 96 -5.43 20.09 4.30
N TYR A 97 -5.83 20.52 5.49
CA TYR A 97 -5.12 20.18 6.72
C TYR A 97 -5.00 18.66 6.94
N LYS A 98 -6.06 17.90 6.70
CA LYS A 98 -6.04 16.42 6.85
C LYS A 98 -5.07 15.80 5.85
N VAL A 99 -5.03 16.31 4.62
CA VAL A 99 -4.12 15.81 3.59
C VAL A 99 -2.66 16.09 3.97
N MET A 100 -2.36 17.32 4.42
CA MET A 100 -1.00 17.70 4.86
C MET A 100 -0.55 16.87 6.07
N ASP A 101 -1.42 16.65 7.06
CA ASP A 101 -1.13 15.78 8.21
C ASP A 101 -0.75 14.35 7.76
N ILE A 102 -1.49 13.79 6.79
CA ILE A 102 -1.19 12.46 6.26
C ILE A 102 0.10 12.45 5.46
N ILE A 103 0.36 13.44 4.60
CA ILE A 103 1.61 13.55 3.81
C ILE A 103 2.80 13.56 4.76
N ARG A 104 2.76 14.42 5.77
CA ARG A 104 3.83 14.54 6.76
C ARG A 104 4.02 13.24 7.53
N MET A 105 2.94 12.62 8.02
CA MET A 105 3.01 11.33 8.71
C MET A 105 3.65 10.25 7.84
N VAL A 106 3.26 10.13 6.57
CA VAL A 106 3.82 9.13 5.65
C VAL A 106 5.31 9.39 5.43
N ARG A 107 5.71 10.65 5.27
CA ARG A 107 7.11 11.03 5.10
C ARG A 107 7.97 10.71 6.33
N GLU A 108 7.48 11.02 7.52
CA GLU A 108 8.22 10.85 8.79
C GLU A 108 8.29 9.38 9.25
N THR A 109 7.30 8.56 8.88
CA THR A 109 7.20 7.15 9.30
C THR A 109 7.57 6.14 8.20
N CYS A 110 7.98 6.61 7.02
CA CYS A 110 8.42 5.73 5.95
C CYS A 110 9.73 5.02 6.36
N PRO A 111 9.78 3.68 6.33
CA PRO A 111 10.98 2.96 6.71
C PRO A 111 12.08 3.12 5.65
N ASP A 112 13.30 3.46 6.08
CA ASP A 112 14.47 3.37 5.20
C ASP A 112 14.82 1.90 4.93
N PRO A 113 15.23 1.50 3.70
CA PRO A 113 15.45 2.32 2.50
C PRO A 113 14.25 2.31 1.52
N CYS A 114 13.03 2.23 2.03
CA CYS A 114 11.82 2.12 1.21
C CYS A 114 11.34 3.50 0.73
N ALA A 115 10.46 3.49 -0.27
CA ALA A 115 9.76 4.68 -0.75
C ALA A 115 8.27 4.55 -0.42
N CYS A 116 7.66 5.60 0.15
CA CYS A 116 6.26 5.59 0.53
C CYS A 116 5.48 6.63 -0.28
N ALA A 117 4.28 6.27 -0.73
CA ALA A 117 3.42 7.16 -1.47
C ALA A 117 1.95 6.89 -1.18
N MET A 118 1.15 7.97 -1.20
CA MET A 118 -0.30 7.83 -1.32
C MET A 118 -0.67 7.61 -2.78
N THR A 119 -1.33 6.50 -3.07
CA THR A 119 -1.76 6.16 -4.43
C THR A 119 -3.21 6.56 -4.69
N HIS A 120 -4.05 6.51 -3.66
CA HIS A 120 -5.46 6.92 -3.71
C HIS A 120 -5.88 7.56 -2.39
N VAL A 121 -6.84 8.47 -2.44
CA VAL A 121 -7.47 9.07 -1.26
C VAL A 121 -8.97 9.05 -1.46
N VAL A 122 -9.69 8.39 -0.56
CA VAL A 122 -11.15 8.32 -0.57
C VAL A 122 -11.73 8.99 0.66
N SER A 123 -13.02 9.28 0.64
CA SER A 123 -13.75 9.67 1.84
C SER A 123 -14.85 8.67 2.13
N ASP A 124 -15.07 8.36 3.40
CA ASP A 124 -16.24 7.61 3.82
C ASP A 124 -17.50 8.50 3.87
N SER A 125 -18.61 7.91 4.27
CA SER A 125 -19.90 8.59 4.41
C SER A 125 -19.90 9.70 5.47
N GLU A 126 -18.95 9.67 6.41
CA GLU A 126 -18.81 10.65 7.48
C GLU A 126 -17.83 11.78 7.11
N GLY A 127 -17.21 11.72 5.92
CA GLY A 127 -16.23 12.71 5.47
C GLY A 127 -14.82 12.49 6.05
N THR A 128 -14.54 11.33 6.65
CA THR A 128 -13.19 10.94 7.05
C THR A 128 -12.35 10.71 5.80
N VAL A 129 -11.12 11.21 5.80
CA VAL A 129 -10.18 11.02 4.70
C VAL A 129 -9.43 9.70 4.92
N ILE A 130 -9.57 8.76 4.00
CA ILE A 130 -8.96 7.43 4.06
C ILE A 130 -7.88 7.35 2.97
N PRO A 131 -6.59 7.38 3.34
CA PRO A 131 -5.50 7.24 2.38
C PRO A 131 -5.23 5.75 2.09
N LEU A 132 -4.93 5.45 0.82
CA LEU A 132 -4.32 4.19 0.43
C LEU A 132 -2.83 4.43 0.27
N ILE A 133 -2.05 3.91 1.21
CA ILE A 133 -0.61 4.09 1.28
C ILE A 133 0.09 2.85 0.76
N THR A 134 1.00 3.06 -0.19
CA THR A 134 1.92 2.05 -0.70
C THR A 134 3.31 2.28 -0.13
N VAL A 135 3.88 1.23 0.46
CA VAL A 135 5.28 1.18 0.89
C VAL A 135 6.04 0.27 -0.08
N ASP A 136 6.98 0.86 -0.82
CA ASP A 136 7.83 0.19 -1.79
C ASP A 136 9.25 -0.05 -1.26
N CYS A 137 9.46 -1.27 -0.80
CA CYS A 137 10.73 -1.81 -0.34
C CYS A 137 11.35 -2.79 -1.35
N SER A 138 10.92 -2.77 -2.62
CA SER A 138 11.40 -3.70 -3.63
C SER A 138 12.87 -3.45 -3.99
N LYS A 139 13.61 -4.53 -4.24
CA LYS A 139 15.02 -4.53 -4.69
C LYS A 139 15.96 -3.73 -3.78
N ARG A 140 15.74 -3.82 -2.47
CA ARG A 140 16.53 -3.10 -1.44
C ARG A 140 17.55 -3.99 -0.72
N ASN A 141 17.77 -5.22 -1.21
CA ASN A 141 18.64 -6.23 -0.59
C ASN A 141 18.25 -6.59 0.84
N LEU A 142 16.98 -6.45 1.20
CA LEU A 142 16.50 -6.73 2.55
C LEU A 142 16.55 -8.23 2.83
N GLU A 143 17.02 -8.62 4.02
CA GLU A 143 16.94 -10.00 4.52
C GLU A 143 15.72 -10.18 5.44
N HIS A 144 15.21 -9.07 5.97
CA HIS A 144 14.06 -8.99 6.85
C HIS A 144 13.11 -7.87 6.38
N PRO A 145 11.80 -8.02 6.52
CA PRO A 145 10.85 -6.92 6.32
C PRO A 145 11.11 -5.77 7.33
N PRO A 146 10.69 -4.53 7.01
CA PRO A 146 10.87 -3.40 7.92
C PRO A 146 10.15 -3.63 9.26
N THR A 147 10.71 -3.15 10.36
CA THR A 147 10.07 -3.32 11.68
C THR A 147 8.83 -2.47 11.84
N SER A 148 8.72 -1.39 11.06
CA SER A 148 7.57 -0.49 11.08
C SER A 148 7.13 0.00 9.71
N LEU A 149 5.85 0.33 9.62
CA LEU A 149 5.19 0.90 8.45
C LEU A 149 4.42 2.16 8.84
N PRO A 150 4.21 3.11 7.90
CA PRO A 150 3.26 4.18 8.11
C PRO A 150 1.88 3.64 8.53
N PRO A 151 1.22 4.25 9.53
CA PRO A 151 -0.16 3.96 9.87
C PRO A 151 -1.06 3.89 8.63
N SER A 152 -1.95 2.89 8.60
CA SER A 152 -2.90 2.67 7.48
C SER A 152 -2.25 2.32 6.14
N THR A 153 -1.03 1.76 6.16
CA THR A 153 -0.44 1.12 4.97
C THR A 153 -1.34 -0.01 4.47
N THR A 154 -1.73 0.05 3.19
CA THR A 154 -2.61 -0.94 2.56
C THR A 154 -1.85 -1.83 1.58
N THR A 155 -0.75 -1.34 1.01
CA THR A 155 0.06 -2.07 0.04
C THR A 155 1.52 -2.11 0.46
N LEU A 156 2.10 -3.31 0.50
CA LEU A 156 3.52 -3.51 0.75
C LEU A 156 4.17 -4.30 -0.39
N ARG A 157 5.24 -3.72 -0.93
CA ARG A 157 6.05 -4.29 -2.01
C ARG A 157 7.44 -4.66 -1.48
N LEU A 158 7.76 -5.96 -1.50
CA LEU A 158 9.01 -6.53 -1.00
C LEU A 158 9.71 -7.39 -2.07
N GLU A 159 9.39 -7.21 -3.34
CA GLU A 159 9.90 -8.04 -4.43
C GLU A 159 11.41 -7.88 -4.64
N GLY A 160 12.09 -8.97 -5.03
CA GLY A 160 13.51 -8.92 -5.39
C GLY A 160 14.44 -8.65 -4.20
N ASN A 161 14.07 -9.12 -3.02
CA ASN A 161 14.87 -9.06 -1.80
C ASN A 161 15.39 -10.48 -1.46
N LYS A 162 15.87 -10.68 -0.22
CA LYS A 162 16.48 -11.91 0.28
C LYS A 162 15.70 -12.53 1.45
N LEU A 163 14.40 -12.22 1.57
CA LEU A 163 13.58 -12.75 2.66
C LEU A 163 13.48 -14.27 2.52
N ASN A 164 13.67 -14.99 3.62
CA ASN A 164 13.55 -16.46 3.67
C ASN A 164 12.33 -16.95 4.46
N SER A 165 11.64 -16.04 5.15
CA SER A 165 10.52 -16.34 6.05
C SER A 165 9.51 -15.20 6.06
N ILE A 166 8.25 -15.55 6.28
CA ILE A 166 7.14 -14.59 6.45
C ILE A 166 6.76 -14.36 7.91
N ARG A 167 7.49 -14.98 8.87
CA ARG A 167 7.14 -14.92 10.31
C ARG A 167 6.97 -13.50 10.84
N GLN A 168 7.94 -12.64 10.54
CA GLN A 168 7.92 -11.25 11.00
C GLN A 168 6.77 -10.45 10.39
N LEU A 169 6.29 -10.81 9.20
CA LEU A 169 5.12 -10.19 8.58
C LEU A 169 3.83 -10.59 9.32
N VAL A 170 3.70 -11.86 9.67
CA VAL A 170 2.49 -12.38 10.34
C VAL A 170 2.42 -11.96 11.81
N GLN A 171 3.56 -11.91 12.51
CA GLN A 171 3.61 -11.64 13.94
C GLN A 171 3.61 -10.16 14.30
N ASN A 172 3.82 -9.27 13.32
CA ASN A 172 3.88 -7.84 13.56
C ASN A 172 2.49 -7.20 13.31
N PRO A 173 1.83 -6.65 14.34
CA PRO A 173 0.49 -6.07 14.21
C PRO A 173 0.39 -4.93 13.19
N GLN A 174 1.51 -4.25 12.87
CA GLN A 174 1.51 -3.16 11.90
C GLN A 174 1.19 -3.63 10.46
N TYR A 175 1.26 -4.93 10.21
CA TYR A 175 0.96 -5.56 8.93
C TYR A 175 -0.50 -6.01 8.81
N GLU A 176 -1.27 -5.99 9.90
CA GLU A 176 -2.66 -6.49 9.93
C GLU A 176 -3.59 -5.74 8.97
N LYS A 177 -3.31 -4.45 8.72
CA LYS A 177 -4.09 -3.60 7.80
C LYS A 177 -3.71 -3.75 6.33
N LEU A 178 -2.68 -4.53 6.02
CA LEU A 178 -2.30 -4.77 4.63
C LEU A 178 -3.43 -5.46 3.88
N VAL A 179 -3.60 -5.06 2.63
CA VAL A 179 -4.58 -5.62 1.71
C VAL A 179 -3.85 -6.26 0.53
N ASP A 180 -2.74 -5.67 0.10
CA ASP A 180 -1.90 -6.15 -0.98
C ASP A 180 -0.47 -6.42 -0.49
N LEU A 181 0.01 -7.64 -0.69
CA LEU A 181 1.35 -8.06 -0.32
C LEU A 181 2.07 -8.73 -1.49
N TYR A 182 3.20 -8.14 -1.90
CA TYR A 182 4.05 -8.65 -2.98
C TYR A 182 5.38 -9.12 -2.42
N LEU A 183 5.66 -10.42 -2.52
CA LEU A 183 6.87 -11.08 -2.01
C LEU A 183 7.67 -11.78 -3.12
N ASP A 184 7.49 -11.35 -4.37
CA ASP A 184 8.06 -12.04 -5.52
C ASP A 184 9.59 -12.07 -5.48
N ASN A 185 10.19 -13.12 -6.03
CA ASN A 185 11.64 -13.24 -6.19
C ASN A 185 12.42 -13.00 -4.88
N ASN A 186 11.97 -13.65 -3.81
CA ASN A 186 12.69 -13.79 -2.55
C ASN A 186 13.19 -15.24 -2.40
N SER A 187 13.61 -15.64 -1.20
CA SER A 187 14.06 -17.00 -0.87
C SER A 187 13.12 -17.69 0.13
N ILE A 188 11.81 -17.42 0.07
CA ILE A 188 10.85 -17.95 1.03
C ILE A 188 10.63 -19.46 0.79
N GLU A 189 10.84 -20.27 1.83
CA GLU A 189 10.72 -21.73 1.78
C GLU A 189 9.36 -22.26 2.23
N THR A 190 8.69 -21.51 3.10
CA THR A 190 7.42 -21.91 3.69
C THR A 190 6.53 -20.70 3.99
N VAL A 191 5.22 -20.93 3.92
CA VAL A 191 4.18 -19.96 4.28
C VAL A 191 3.18 -20.53 5.27
N LYS A 192 3.60 -21.53 6.05
CA LYS A 192 2.73 -22.17 7.06
C LYS A 192 2.19 -21.18 8.08
N GLU A 193 2.95 -20.13 8.35
CA GLU A 193 2.59 -19.11 9.33
C GLU A 193 1.40 -18.24 8.89
N LEU A 194 0.99 -18.27 7.62
CA LEU A 194 -0.27 -17.65 7.20
C LEU A 194 -1.49 -18.33 7.84
N GLU A 195 -1.39 -19.62 8.15
CA GLU A 195 -2.48 -20.38 8.77
C GLU A 195 -2.83 -19.81 10.14
N GLY A 196 -4.08 -19.37 10.30
CA GLY A 196 -4.57 -18.76 11.53
C GLY A 196 -4.29 -17.26 11.66
N SER A 197 -3.64 -16.64 10.68
CA SER A 197 -3.51 -15.17 10.67
C SER A 197 -4.79 -14.51 10.16
N GLU A 198 -5.19 -13.42 10.83
CA GLU A 198 -6.38 -12.63 10.45
C GLU A 198 -6.25 -12.09 9.02
N TRP A 199 -5.07 -11.54 8.69
CA TRP A 199 -4.75 -11.01 7.37
C TRP A 199 -5.02 -12.00 6.23
N PHE A 200 -4.71 -13.29 6.44
CA PHE A 200 -4.88 -14.30 5.40
C PHE A 200 -6.34 -14.53 4.99
N THR A 201 -7.30 -14.04 5.77
CA THR A 201 -8.72 -14.10 5.43
C THR A 201 -9.28 -12.83 4.78
N THR A 202 -8.52 -11.74 4.74
CA THR A 202 -8.99 -10.42 4.30
C THR A 202 -8.18 -9.81 3.14
N PHE A 203 -7.03 -10.39 2.78
CA PHE A 203 -6.18 -9.89 1.71
C PHE A 203 -6.89 -9.82 0.34
N ARG A 204 -6.47 -8.88 -0.51
CA ARG A 204 -6.91 -8.74 -1.90
C ARG A 204 -5.89 -9.31 -2.87
N VAL A 205 -4.61 -9.03 -2.63
CA VAL A 205 -3.50 -9.53 -3.46
C VAL A 205 -2.44 -10.20 -2.60
N LEU A 206 -2.06 -11.43 -2.98
CA LEU A 206 -0.88 -12.12 -2.45
C LEU A 206 -0.03 -12.64 -3.60
N SER A 207 1.20 -12.15 -3.71
CA SER A 207 2.15 -12.60 -4.72
C SER A 207 3.35 -13.28 -4.06
N LEU A 208 3.55 -14.57 -4.36
CA LEU A 208 4.65 -15.40 -3.87
C LEU A 208 5.50 -15.95 -5.02
N ARG A 209 5.42 -15.34 -6.20
CA ARG A 209 6.05 -15.85 -7.43
C ARG A 209 7.57 -15.89 -7.28
N GLY A 210 8.23 -16.91 -7.83
CA GLY A 210 9.70 -16.91 -7.90
C GLY A 210 10.39 -17.09 -6.55
N ASN A 211 9.73 -17.71 -5.57
CA ASN A 211 10.35 -18.12 -4.31
C ASN A 211 10.81 -19.60 -4.42
N ILE A 212 11.20 -20.19 -3.29
CA ILE A 212 11.66 -21.58 -3.21
C ILE A 212 10.63 -22.49 -2.51
N LEU A 213 9.34 -22.15 -2.64
CA LEU A 213 8.24 -22.92 -2.06
C LEU A 213 8.12 -24.30 -2.72
N LYS A 214 8.26 -25.35 -1.92
CA LYS A 214 8.02 -26.73 -2.38
C LYS A 214 6.57 -27.18 -2.16
N GLN A 215 5.86 -26.58 -1.20
CA GLN A 215 4.47 -26.90 -0.85
C GLN A 215 3.79 -25.74 -0.12
N ILE A 216 2.46 -25.75 -0.07
CA ILE A 216 1.64 -24.86 0.78
C ILE A 216 0.69 -25.69 1.64
N PRO A 217 0.23 -25.17 2.79
CA PRO A 217 -0.87 -25.78 3.55
C PRO A 217 -2.17 -25.64 2.75
N VAL A 218 -2.46 -26.61 1.87
CA VAL A 218 -3.58 -26.54 0.91
C VAL A 218 -4.92 -26.29 1.62
N TYR A 219 -5.15 -26.92 2.78
CA TYR A 219 -6.37 -26.72 3.56
C TYR A 219 -6.53 -25.28 4.06
N ALA A 220 -5.46 -24.68 4.60
CA ALA A 220 -5.49 -23.30 5.06
C ALA A 220 -5.79 -22.33 3.92
N PHE A 221 -5.16 -22.53 2.75
CA PHE A 221 -5.44 -21.74 1.54
C PHE A 221 -6.89 -21.90 1.07
N ASP A 222 -7.42 -23.12 1.03
CA ASP A 222 -8.81 -23.38 0.64
C ASP A 222 -9.80 -22.64 1.55
N LYS A 223 -9.58 -22.75 2.88
CA LYS A 223 -10.41 -22.09 3.89
C LYS A 223 -10.34 -20.56 3.78
N ALA A 224 -9.12 -20.01 3.66
CA ALA A 224 -8.91 -18.58 3.48
C ALA A 224 -9.62 -18.05 2.23
N PHE A 225 -9.51 -18.74 1.10
CA PHE A 225 -10.10 -18.28 -0.16
C PHE A 225 -11.62 -18.42 -0.20
N GLN A 226 -12.18 -19.40 0.51
CA GLN A 226 -13.63 -19.62 0.54
C GLN A 226 -14.38 -18.50 1.28
N GLY A 227 -13.81 -17.96 2.36
CA GLY A 227 -14.44 -16.91 3.18
C GLY A 227 -14.06 -15.48 2.78
N ASN A 228 -13.05 -15.31 1.94
CA ASN A 228 -12.51 -13.99 1.61
C ASN A 228 -13.24 -13.38 0.40
N ASN A 229 -14.12 -12.40 0.66
CA ASN A 229 -14.84 -11.66 -0.38
C ASN A 229 -14.01 -10.56 -1.06
N ASN A 230 -12.83 -10.24 -0.51
CA ASN A 230 -11.93 -9.20 -1.02
C ASN A 230 -10.87 -9.77 -1.98
N ILE A 231 -10.72 -11.09 -2.04
CA ILE A 231 -9.67 -11.74 -2.82
C ILE A 231 -9.80 -11.44 -4.33
N MET A 232 -8.73 -10.89 -4.91
CA MET A 232 -8.67 -10.58 -6.34
C MET A 232 -7.62 -11.43 -7.06
N HIS A 233 -6.37 -11.38 -6.59
CA HIS A 233 -5.24 -11.95 -7.31
C HIS A 233 -4.30 -12.73 -6.40
N VAL A 234 -3.96 -13.94 -6.83
CA VAL A 234 -2.94 -14.77 -6.20
C VAL A 234 -1.94 -15.21 -7.26
N PHE A 235 -0.65 -15.16 -6.93
CA PHE A 235 0.44 -15.58 -7.80
C PHE A 235 1.34 -16.61 -7.09
N LEU A 236 1.50 -17.78 -7.70
CA LEU A 236 2.22 -18.93 -7.13
C LEU A 236 3.23 -19.55 -8.13
N GLY A 237 3.32 -19.00 -9.34
CA GLY A 237 4.19 -19.49 -10.40
C GLY A 237 5.66 -19.41 -10.05
N HIS A 238 6.48 -20.09 -10.85
CA HIS A 238 7.95 -20.06 -10.72
C HIS A 238 8.48 -20.48 -9.34
N ASN A 239 7.76 -21.34 -8.63
CA ASN A 239 8.23 -21.99 -7.41
C ASN A 239 8.54 -23.47 -7.70
N PRO A 240 9.52 -24.09 -7.01
CA PRO A 240 9.90 -25.48 -7.18
C PRO A 240 8.90 -26.44 -6.50
N TRP A 241 7.64 -26.41 -6.93
CA TRP A 241 6.58 -27.23 -6.35
C TRP A 241 6.93 -28.72 -6.41
N ARG A 242 6.69 -29.44 -5.31
CA ARG A 242 6.98 -30.88 -5.19
C ARG A 242 6.03 -31.70 -6.07
N CYS A 243 6.55 -32.56 -6.96
CA CYS A 243 5.72 -33.52 -7.71
C CYS A 243 5.60 -34.89 -6.98
N ASP A 244 4.80 -35.01 -5.93
CA ASP A 244 4.48 -36.31 -5.32
C ASP A 244 2.96 -36.59 -5.23
N CYS A 245 2.61 -37.84 -4.93
CA CYS A 245 1.21 -38.27 -4.88
C CYS A 245 0.45 -37.88 -3.62
N HIS A 246 1.14 -37.31 -2.63
CA HIS A 246 0.52 -36.82 -1.42
C HIS A 246 0.06 -35.36 -1.58
N PHE A 247 0.89 -34.52 -2.19
CA PHE A 247 0.70 -33.09 -2.32
C PHE A 247 -0.03 -32.70 -3.62
N ILE A 248 0.38 -33.23 -4.78
CA ILE A 248 -0.10 -32.75 -6.08
C ILE A 248 -1.63 -32.85 -6.26
N PRO A 249 -2.31 -33.96 -5.91
CA PRO A 249 -3.75 -34.05 -6.13
C PRO A 249 -4.54 -32.94 -5.41
N ARG A 250 -4.16 -32.65 -4.15
CA ARG A 250 -4.80 -31.61 -3.34
C ARG A 250 -4.46 -30.22 -3.86
N PHE A 251 -3.19 -29.98 -4.19
CA PHE A 251 -2.76 -28.70 -4.74
C PHE A 251 -3.44 -28.41 -6.09
N GLN A 252 -3.47 -29.39 -7.01
CA GLN A 252 -4.16 -29.26 -8.29
C GLN A 252 -5.66 -28.97 -8.13
N ALA A 253 -6.34 -29.63 -7.18
CA ALA A 253 -7.74 -29.36 -6.88
C ALA A 253 -7.96 -27.90 -6.44
N LEU A 254 -7.13 -27.39 -5.53
CA LEU A 254 -7.14 -25.97 -5.12
C LEU A 254 -6.93 -25.04 -6.33
N LEU A 255 -5.90 -25.29 -7.13
CA LEU A 255 -5.57 -24.48 -8.29
C LEU A 255 -6.72 -24.39 -9.31
N LEU A 256 -7.41 -25.51 -9.55
CA LEU A 256 -8.53 -25.58 -10.48
C LEU A 256 -9.80 -24.93 -9.90
N LYS A 257 -10.06 -25.11 -8.60
CA LYS A 257 -11.17 -24.48 -7.88
C LYS A 257 -11.09 -22.96 -7.94
N TYR A 258 -9.89 -22.39 -7.74
CA TYR A 258 -9.65 -20.94 -7.70
C TYR A 258 -8.96 -20.38 -8.95
N LYS A 259 -9.10 -21.04 -10.11
CA LYS A 259 -8.44 -20.66 -11.38
C LYS A 259 -8.67 -19.22 -11.88
N ARG A 260 -9.69 -18.52 -11.37
CA ARG A 260 -9.99 -17.11 -11.72
C ARG A 260 -9.17 -16.13 -10.88
N VAL A 261 -8.91 -16.50 -9.63
CA VAL A 261 -8.11 -15.75 -8.66
C VAL A 261 -6.62 -15.98 -8.88
N ILE A 262 -6.22 -17.23 -9.17
CA ILE A 262 -4.82 -17.59 -9.42
C ILE A 262 -4.45 -17.21 -10.85
N ARG A 263 -3.76 -16.08 -10.99
CA ARG A 263 -3.58 -15.39 -12.28
C ARG A 263 -2.47 -16.00 -13.14
N ASP A 264 -1.48 -16.62 -12.52
CA ASP A 264 -0.31 -17.22 -13.16
C ASP A 264 -0.34 -18.75 -13.20
N LEU A 265 -1.54 -19.34 -13.23
CA LEU A 265 -1.75 -20.79 -13.28
C LEU A 265 -0.95 -21.50 -14.40
N LYS A 266 -0.62 -20.79 -15.49
CA LYS A 266 0.19 -21.34 -16.60
C LYS A 266 1.66 -21.57 -16.22
N ASP A 267 2.14 -20.83 -15.23
CA ASP A 267 3.55 -20.80 -14.80
C ASP A 267 3.79 -21.67 -13.55
N ILE A 268 2.73 -22.31 -13.03
CA ILE A 268 2.80 -23.26 -11.93
C ILE A 268 3.18 -24.64 -12.49
N ARG A 269 4.40 -25.06 -12.15
CA ARG A 269 5.01 -26.32 -12.59
C ARG A 269 5.60 -27.04 -11.40
N CYS A 270 5.67 -28.36 -11.47
CA CYS A 270 6.37 -29.17 -10.48
C CYS A 270 7.51 -29.97 -11.15
N ALA A 271 8.48 -30.43 -10.36
CA ALA A 271 9.51 -31.39 -10.79
C ALA A 271 9.63 -32.57 -9.80
N LYS A 272 10.04 -33.75 -10.30
CA LYS A 272 10.22 -34.99 -9.50
C LYS A 272 11.61 -35.10 -8.83
N SER A 273 12.54 -34.18 -9.05
CA SER A 273 13.82 -34.11 -8.32
C SER A 273 14.42 -32.69 -8.36
N ASP A 274 15.35 -32.40 -7.44
CA ASP A 274 16.03 -31.10 -7.25
C ASP A 274 17.02 -30.75 -8.39
N ASP A 275 17.16 -31.62 -9.39
CA ASP A 275 18.06 -31.43 -10.54
C ASP A 275 17.38 -30.63 -11.67
N LYS A 276 18.01 -29.52 -12.07
CA LYS A 276 17.46 -28.54 -13.05
C LYS A 276 17.26 -29.10 -14.46
N SER A 277 17.61 -30.36 -14.71
CA SER A 277 17.51 -31.08 -15.98
C SER A 277 16.19 -31.84 -16.17
N ILE A 278 15.24 -31.76 -15.24
CA ILE A 278 14.00 -32.55 -15.30
C ILE A 278 12.85 -31.77 -15.95
N SER A 279 12.18 -32.45 -16.88
CA SER A 279 10.94 -32.03 -17.54
C SER A 279 9.91 -31.46 -16.56
N GLN A 280 9.79 -30.14 -16.51
CA GLN A 280 8.81 -29.46 -15.66
C GLN A 280 7.40 -29.74 -16.17
N VAL A 281 6.55 -30.32 -15.31
CA VAL A 281 5.19 -30.67 -15.70
C VAL A 281 4.21 -29.64 -15.18
N GLN A 282 3.34 -29.18 -16.09
CA GLN A 282 2.28 -28.26 -15.74
C GLN A 282 1.25 -28.98 -14.85
N VAL A 283 1.05 -28.46 -13.64
CA VAL A 283 0.16 -29.07 -12.63
C VAL A 283 -1.29 -29.14 -13.13
N ARG A 284 -1.70 -28.29 -14.08
CA ARG A 284 -3.06 -28.22 -14.60
C ARG A 284 -3.45 -29.36 -15.56
N LYS A 285 -2.50 -30.03 -16.23
CA LYS A 285 -2.86 -31.13 -17.14
C LYS A 285 -3.49 -32.25 -16.28
N LYS A 286 -4.60 -32.83 -16.74
CA LYS A 286 -5.31 -33.93 -16.06
C LYS A 286 -4.34 -35.11 -16.03
N LEU A 287 -3.57 -35.25 -14.96
CA LEU A 287 -2.41 -36.14 -14.95
C LEU A 287 -2.67 -37.36 -14.10
N GLU A 288 -2.54 -38.49 -14.77
CA GLU A 288 -2.33 -39.84 -14.24
C GLU A 288 -1.03 -39.97 -13.43
N PHE A 289 -0.58 -38.92 -12.74
CA PHE A 289 0.69 -38.90 -12.00
C PHE A 289 0.73 -39.92 -10.85
N CYS A 290 -0.45 -40.35 -10.39
CA CYS A 290 -0.65 -41.20 -9.23
C CYS A 290 -1.52 -42.43 -9.55
N LYS A 291 -1.43 -42.93 -10.79
CA LYS A 291 -1.86 -44.31 -11.07
C LYS A 291 -0.73 -45.23 -10.60
N GLY A 292 -0.83 -45.73 -9.37
CA GLY A 292 0.11 -46.68 -8.78
C GLY A 292 0.49 -46.38 -7.32
N GLY A 293 -0.42 -46.66 -6.39
CA GLY A 293 -0.12 -46.90 -4.96
C GLY A 293 -0.36 -48.38 -4.63
N PRO A 294 0.15 -48.91 -3.49
CA PRO A 294 0.34 -50.35 -3.23
C PRO A 294 -0.94 -51.18 -3.03
N LEU A 295 -2.10 -50.69 -3.48
CA LEU A 295 -3.40 -51.36 -3.45
C LEU A 295 -4.04 -51.49 -4.84
N GLY A 296 -3.28 -51.21 -5.91
CA GLY A 296 -3.75 -51.30 -7.30
C GLY A 296 -3.80 -52.70 -7.92
N ASN A 297 -3.70 -53.77 -7.10
CA ASN A 297 -3.88 -55.16 -7.53
C ASN A 297 -4.99 -55.81 -6.70
N LEU A 298 -6.23 -55.39 -6.90
CA LEU A 298 -7.41 -56.20 -6.59
C LEU A 298 -8.57 -55.62 -7.39
N PHE A 299 -9.25 -56.49 -8.12
CA PHE A 299 -10.32 -56.21 -9.09
C PHE A 299 -9.87 -55.89 -10.53
N ASP A 300 -9.21 -56.87 -11.13
CA ASP A 300 -9.40 -57.24 -12.54
C ASP A 300 -9.77 -58.73 -12.59
N ILE A 301 -11.07 -59.05 -12.40
CA ILE A 301 -11.88 -60.15 -13.02
C ILE A 301 -13.34 -59.71 -12.92
#